data_AF-A0A6I1VLA9-F1
#
_entry.id   AF-A0A6I1VLA9-F1
#
_cell.length_a   1.000
_cell.length_b   1.000
_cell.length_c   1.000
_cell.angle_alpha   90.00
_cell.angle_beta   90.00
_cell.angle_gamma   90.00
#
_symmetry.space_group_name_H-M   'P 1'
#
loop_
_entity.id
_entity.type
_entity.pdbx_description
1 polymer ?
#
loop_
_entity_poly.entity_id
_entity_poly.type
_entity_poly.pdbx_seq_one_letter_code
_entity_poly.pdbx_strand_id
1 'polypeptide(L)'
;MKKITPDPPVLPLDAADGNDPLLDRAATDRALNFYLQGHKPVRASGTALFAIPSSVNSEAALAQASDLLRCAGACANEAGNGLSGPARDLVLSTLHLVELAKGYVDKSLDTLVTH
;
A
#
# COMPACT_ATOMS: atom_id res chain seq x y z
N MET A 1 7.11 -46.84 -24.22
CA MET A 1 6.21 -45.99 -25.04
C MET A 1 6.91 -44.65 -25.25
N LYS A 2 7.18 -44.24 -26.50
CA LYS A 2 7.82 -42.95 -26.79
C LYS A 2 6.76 -41.87 -26.61
N LYS A 3 6.98 -40.94 -25.68
CA LYS A 3 6.10 -39.78 -25.45
C LYS A 3 6.15 -38.93 -26.73
N ILE A 4 5.09 -38.98 -27.53
CA ILE A 4 4.93 -38.09 -28.68
C ILE A 4 4.65 -36.72 -28.08
N THR A 5 5.67 -35.88 -28.03
CA THR A 5 5.50 -34.47 -27.69
C THR A 5 4.83 -33.81 -28.89
N PRO A 6 3.63 -33.23 -28.75
CA PRO A 6 3.03 -32.48 -29.84
C PRO A 6 3.88 -31.24 -30.08
N ASP A 7 4.11 -30.89 -31.34
CA ASP A 7 4.70 -29.59 -31.68
C ASP A 7 3.81 -28.46 -31.14
N PRO A 8 4.40 -27.36 -30.65
CA PRO A 8 3.64 -26.20 -30.21
C PRO A 8 2.85 -25.61 -31.39
N PRO A 9 1.63 -25.08 -31.15
CA PRO A 9 0.88 -24.46 -32.22
C PRO A 9 1.67 -23.27 -32.76
N VAL A 10 1.91 -23.27 -34.08
CA VAL A 10 2.43 -22.09 -34.78
C VAL A 10 1.35 -21.03 -34.66
N LEU A 11 1.54 -20.07 -33.76
CA LEU A 11 0.72 -18.87 -33.74
C LEU A 11 0.90 -18.21 -35.12
N PRO A 12 -0.18 -18.00 -35.90
CA PRO A 12 -0.08 -17.16 -37.09
C PRO A 12 0.45 -15.80 -36.62
N LEU A 13 1.58 -15.38 -37.19
CA LEU A 13 2.13 -14.03 -37.01
C LEU A 13 1.15 -12.93 -37.46
N ASP A 14 0.04 -13.30 -38.09
CA ASP A 14 -0.99 -12.40 -38.62
C ASP A 14 -2.14 -12.10 -37.65
N ALA A 15 -2.05 -12.50 -36.38
CA ALA A 15 -2.97 -11.99 -35.35
C ALA A 15 -2.66 -10.55 -34.91
N ALA A 16 -1.78 -9.84 -35.64
CA ALA A 16 -1.42 -8.44 -35.42
C ALA A 16 -1.83 -7.52 -36.59
N ASP A 17 -2.79 -7.93 -37.42
CA ASP A 17 -3.31 -7.10 -38.52
C ASP A 17 -4.37 -6.05 -38.07
N GLY A 18 -4.33 -5.70 -36.78
CA GLY A 18 -5.12 -4.63 -36.17
C GLY A 18 -4.28 -3.39 -35.81
N ASN A 19 -3.07 -3.25 -36.36
CA ASN A 19 -2.23 -2.06 -36.17
C ASN A 19 -2.74 -0.90 -37.02
N ASP A 20 -3.89 -0.36 -36.67
CA ASP A 20 -4.35 0.93 -37.16
C ASP A 20 -3.46 2.00 -36.51
N PRO A 21 -2.52 2.65 -37.22
CA PRO A 21 -1.55 3.57 -36.63
C PRO A 21 -2.21 4.80 -35.98
N LEU A 22 -3.45 5.11 -36.38
CA LEU A 22 -4.27 6.14 -35.75
C LEU A 22 -4.79 5.74 -34.36
N LEU A 23 -5.11 4.46 -34.16
CA LEU A 23 -5.51 3.93 -32.85
C LEU A 23 -4.31 3.87 -31.89
N ASP A 24 -3.14 3.52 -32.41
CA ASP A 24 -1.88 3.52 -31.66
C ASP A 24 -1.50 4.95 -31.21
N ARG A 25 -1.66 5.93 -32.09
CA ARG A 25 -1.47 7.36 -31.74
C ARG A 25 -2.46 7.83 -30.68
N ALA A 26 -3.73 7.50 -30.81
CA ALA A 26 -4.74 7.87 -29.80
C ALA A 26 -4.51 7.17 -28.45
N ALA A 27 -4.04 5.93 -28.45
CA ALA A 27 -3.63 5.23 -27.24
C ALA A 27 -2.39 5.87 -26.61
N THR A 28 -1.41 6.25 -27.43
CA THR A 28 -0.18 6.93 -27.01
C THR A 28 -0.49 8.30 -26.42
N ASP A 29 -1.31 9.12 -27.09
CA ASP A 29 -1.71 10.45 -26.59
C ASP A 29 -2.49 10.33 -25.27
N ARG A 30 -3.39 9.33 -25.14
CA ARG A 30 -4.07 9.04 -23.87
C ARG A 30 -3.09 8.65 -22.77
N ALA A 31 -2.10 7.80 -23.07
CA ALA A 31 -1.07 7.41 -22.11
C ALA A 31 -0.20 8.60 -21.70
N LEU A 32 0.28 9.40 -22.66
CA LEU A 32 1.08 10.59 -22.40
C LEU A 32 0.31 11.59 -21.52
N ASN A 33 -0.95 11.84 -21.86
CA ASN A 33 -1.83 12.72 -21.10
C ASN A 33 -2.01 12.22 -19.66
N PHE A 34 -2.23 10.91 -19.48
CA PHE A 34 -2.40 10.28 -18.16
C PHE A 34 -1.13 10.39 -17.31
N TYR A 35 0.05 10.08 -17.86
CA TYR A 35 1.27 10.03 -17.07
C TYR A 35 1.95 11.39 -16.89
N LEU A 36 1.81 12.32 -17.86
CA LEU A 36 2.49 13.63 -17.80
C LEU A 36 1.69 14.71 -17.07
N GLN A 37 0.35 14.67 -17.06
CA GLN A 37 -0.47 15.69 -16.40
C GLN A 37 -0.57 15.53 -14.88
N GLY A 38 0.25 14.65 -14.29
CA GLY A 38 0.29 14.45 -12.85
C GLY A 38 -1.02 13.88 -12.30
N HIS A 39 -1.75 13.08 -13.08
CA HIS A 39 -2.93 12.35 -12.61
C HIS A 39 -2.52 11.44 -11.45
N LYS A 40 -2.62 11.95 -10.23
CA LYS A 40 -2.59 11.12 -9.03
C LYS A 40 -3.91 10.34 -9.08
N PRO A 41 -3.90 9.01 -9.19
CA PRO A 41 -5.14 8.26 -9.11
C PRO A 41 -5.83 8.68 -7.82
N VAL A 42 -7.09 9.12 -7.93
CA VAL A 42 -7.94 9.31 -6.76
C VAL A 42 -8.04 7.95 -6.12
N ARG A 43 -7.18 7.68 -5.13
CA ARG A 43 -7.39 6.54 -4.25
C ARG A 43 -8.76 6.76 -3.68
N ALA A 44 -9.65 5.79 -3.90
CA ALA A 44 -10.94 5.75 -3.22
C ALA A 44 -10.63 5.93 -1.74
N SER A 45 -10.82 7.14 -1.25
CA SER A 45 -10.69 7.45 0.16
C SER A 45 -11.94 6.82 0.71
N GLY A 46 -11.83 5.56 1.13
CA GLY A 46 -12.88 4.91 1.90
C GLY A 46 -13.30 5.87 3.01
N THR A 47 -14.60 5.89 3.32
CA THR A 47 -15.22 6.81 4.27
C THR A 47 -14.38 6.93 5.54
N ALA A 48 -13.51 7.93 5.58
CA ALA A 48 -12.58 8.09 6.67
C ALA A 48 -13.39 8.63 7.84
N LEU A 49 -13.47 7.86 8.93
CA LEU A 49 -14.14 8.28 10.16
C LEU A 49 -13.51 9.57 10.72
N PHE A 50 -12.24 9.84 10.36
CA PHE A 50 -11.51 11.07 10.64
C PHE A 50 -10.76 11.53 9.40
N ALA A 51 -10.97 12.79 8.99
CA ALA A 51 -10.21 13.41 7.91
C ALA A 51 -8.97 14.11 8.47
N ILE A 52 -7.78 13.73 8.00
CA ILE A 52 -6.55 14.48 8.29
C ILE A 52 -6.51 15.68 7.32
N PRO A 53 -6.40 16.92 7.80
CA PRO A 53 -6.34 18.10 6.93
C PRO A 53 -5.16 17.99 5.96
N SER A 54 -5.37 18.41 4.70
CA SER A 54 -4.31 18.41 3.67
C SER A 54 -3.18 19.40 3.96
N SER A 55 -3.36 20.30 4.93
CA SER A 55 -2.35 21.25 5.39
C SER A 55 -1.34 20.66 6.36
N VAL A 56 -1.56 19.44 6.88
CA VAL A 56 -0.62 18.80 7.81
C VAL A 56 0.60 18.33 7.03
N ASN A 57 1.78 18.80 7.44
CA ASN A 57 3.04 18.35 6.85
C ASN A 57 3.36 16.89 7.25
N SER A 58 4.27 16.24 6.53
CA SER A 58 4.59 14.82 6.75
C SER A 58 5.18 14.54 8.13
N GLU A 59 6.01 15.45 8.64
CA GLU A 59 6.64 15.32 9.97
C GLU A 59 5.58 15.33 11.09
N ALA A 60 4.69 16.32 11.09
CA ALA A 60 3.60 16.42 12.04
C ALA A 60 2.63 15.24 11.94
N ALA A 61 2.36 14.76 10.73
CA ALA A 61 1.53 13.57 10.52
C ALA A 61 2.19 12.30 11.11
N LEU A 62 3.49 12.12 10.91
CA LEU A 62 4.25 10.98 11.44
C LEU A 62 4.41 11.07 12.96
N ALA A 63 4.64 12.27 13.51
CA ALA A 63 4.69 12.49 14.96
C ALA A 63 3.36 12.07 15.60
N GLN A 64 2.24 12.55 15.03
CA GLN A 64 0.92 12.19 15.51
C GLN A 64 0.62 10.68 15.36
N ALA A 65 1.09 10.06 14.27
CA ALA A 65 0.96 8.61 14.10
C ALA A 65 1.74 7.84 15.17
N SER A 66 2.94 8.29 15.55
CA SER A 66 3.73 7.67 16.63
C SER A 66 3.01 7.76 17.98
N ASP A 67 2.42 8.92 18.30
CA ASP A 67 1.62 9.10 19.52
C ASP A 67 0.37 8.23 19.54
N LEU A 68 -0.35 8.12 18.40
CA LEU A 68 -1.49 7.23 18.28
C LEU A 68 -1.09 5.75 18.48
N LEU A 69 0.04 5.32 17.92
CA LEU A 69 0.54 3.96 18.09
C LEU A 69 0.97 3.69 19.54
N ARG A 70 1.58 4.66 20.22
CA ARG A 70 1.86 4.57 21.66
C ARG A 70 0.58 4.40 22.48
N CYS A 71 -0.46 5.17 22.18
CA CYS A 71 -1.78 5.02 22.81
C CYS A 71 -2.40 3.64 22.52
N ALA A 72 -2.34 3.17 21.27
CA ALA A 72 -2.84 1.86 20.89
C ALA A 72 -2.12 0.73 21.64
N GLY A 73 -0.81 0.84 21.85
CA GLY A 73 -0.04 -0.11 22.66
C GLY A 73 -0.49 -0.13 24.11
N ALA A 74 -0.72 1.03 24.72
CA ALA A 74 -1.27 1.10 26.08
C ALA A 74 -2.66 0.45 26.17
N CYS A 75 -3.56 0.74 25.22
CA CYS A 75 -4.88 0.13 25.15
C CYS A 75 -4.82 -1.40 24.97
N ALA A 76 -3.92 -1.90 24.12
CA ALA A 76 -3.73 -3.33 23.93
C ALA A 76 -3.23 -3.98 25.23
N ASN A 77 -2.23 -3.39 25.89
CA ASN A 77 -1.72 -3.92 27.15
C ASN A 77 -2.79 -3.95 28.25
N GLU A 78 -3.62 -2.90 28.35
CA GLU A 78 -4.74 -2.84 29.29
C GLU A 78 -5.84 -3.85 28.94
N ALA A 79 -6.18 -4.02 27.66
CA ALA A 79 -7.14 -5.02 27.21
C ALA A 79 -6.68 -6.46 27.51
N GLY A 80 -5.37 -6.68 27.54
CA GLY A 80 -4.78 -7.97 27.93
C GLY A 80 -4.79 -8.21 29.44
N ASN A 81 -5.03 -7.18 30.25
CA ASN A 81 -5.06 -7.31 31.70
C ASN A 81 -6.24 -8.19 32.13
N GLY A 82 -5.98 -9.18 32.98
CA GLY A 82 -6.99 -10.17 33.39
C GLY A 82 -7.30 -11.27 32.36
N LEU A 83 -6.75 -11.20 31.14
CA LEU A 83 -6.81 -12.32 30.18
C LEU A 83 -5.71 -13.35 30.46
N SER A 84 -5.97 -14.61 30.08
CA SER A 84 -5.01 -15.71 30.15
C SER A 84 -5.11 -16.63 28.92
N GLY A 85 -4.07 -17.45 28.71
CA GLY A 85 -4.01 -18.40 27.59
C GLY A 85 -4.09 -17.72 26.22
N PRO A 86 -4.74 -18.37 25.22
CA PRO A 86 -4.75 -17.90 23.84
C PRO A 86 -5.27 -16.47 23.63
N ALA A 87 -6.20 -16.01 24.47
CA ALA A 87 -6.74 -14.65 24.39
C ALA A 87 -5.68 -13.60 24.77
N ARG A 88 -4.86 -13.91 25.78
CA ARG A 88 -3.73 -13.05 26.16
C ARG A 88 -2.65 -13.07 25.08
N ASP A 89 -2.36 -14.23 24.50
CA ASP A 89 -1.36 -14.38 23.43
C ASP A 89 -1.72 -13.55 22.20
N LEU A 90 -3.00 -13.49 21.84
CA LEU A 90 -3.50 -12.65 20.75
C LEU A 90 -3.30 -11.16 21.03
N VAL A 91 -3.59 -10.71 22.26
CA VAL A 91 -3.38 -9.31 22.65
C VAL A 91 -1.90 -8.95 22.65
N LEU A 92 -1.03 -9.82 23.17
CA LEU A 92 0.42 -9.63 23.13
C LEU A 92 0.95 -9.59 21.68
N SER A 93 0.41 -10.43 20.81
CA SER A 93 0.74 -10.39 19.37
C SER A 93 0.33 -9.06 18.74
N THR A 94 -0.84 -8.52 19.12
CA THR A 94 -1.30 -7.21 18.66
C THR A 94 -0.38 -6.09 19.16
N LEU A 95 0.01 -6.12 20.43
CA LEU A 95 0.96 -5.17 21.01
C LEU A 95 2.28 -5.18 20.25
N HIS A 96 2.81 -6.37 19.96
CA HIS A 96 4.06 -6.52 19.20
C HIS A 96 3.97 -5.89 17.81
N LEU A 97 2.86 -6.09 17.09
CA LEU A 97 2.64 -5.46 15.77
C LEU A 97 2.59 -3.94 15.87
N VAL A 98 1.95 -3.40 16.92
CA VAL A 98 1.88 -1.94 17.17
C VAL A 98 3.27 -1.37 17.45
N GLU A 99 4.08 -2.04 18.27
CA GLU A 99 5.46 -1.64 18.56
C GLU A 99 6.34 -1.63 17.31
N LEU A 100 6.23 -2.67 16.48
CA LEU A 100 6.94 -2.74 15.20
C LEU A 100 6.52 -1.58 14.28
N ALA A 101 5.22 -1.35 14.12
CA ALA A 101 4.70 -0.26 13.30
C ALA A 101 5.22 1.10 13.80
N LYS A 102 5.24 1.32 15.12
CA LYS A 102 5.80 2.53 15.72
C LYS A 102 7.27 2.70 15.38
N GLY A 103 8.08 1.63 15.45
CA GLY A 103 9.49 1.68 15.06
C GLY A 103 9.72 2.12 13.61
N TYR A 104 8.88 1.68 12.66
CA TYR A 104 8.95 2.15 11.27
C TYR A 104 8.55 3.61 11.12
N VAL A 105 7.55 4.07 11.87
CA VAL A 105 7.11 5.48 11.87
C VAL A 105 8.19 6.38 12.47
N ASP A 106 8.73 6.02 13.63
CA ASP A 106 9.79 6.76 14.31
C ASP A 106 11.03 6.88 13.41
N LYS A 107 11.45 5.78 12.78
CA LYS A 107 12.56 5.80 11.81
C LYS A 107 12.27 6.72 10.62
N SER A 108 11.04 6.72 10.12
CA SER A 108 10.65 7.62 9.02
C SER A 108 10.71 9.08 9.44
N LEU A 109 10.33 9.38 10.69
CA LEU A 109 10.42 10.71 11.27
C LEU A 109 11.87 11.16 11.44
N ASP A 110 12.74 10.29 11.97
CA ASP A 110 14.18 10.56 12.11
C ASP A 110 14.83 10.96 10.77
N THR A 111 14.46 10.28 9.68
CA THR A 111 14.99 10.62 8.34
C THR A 111 14.57 11.99 7.84
N LEU A 112 13.43 12.52 8.29
CA LEU A 112 12.99 13.86 7.93
C LEU A 112 13.72 14.96 8.71
N VAL A 113 14.09 14.68 9.96
CA VAL A 113 14.81 15.64 10.82
C VAL A 113 16.27 15.83 10.37
N THR A 114 16.86 14.83 9.72
CA THR A 114 18.27 14.86 9.27
C THR A 114 18.54 15.60 7.95
N HIS A 115 17.52 16.19 7.31
CA HIS A 115 17.61 16.90 6.03
C HIS A 115 17.24 18.38 6.16
#